data_AF-A0A523WDQ4-F1
#
_entry.id   AF-A0A523WDQ4-F1
#
_cell.length_a   1.000
_cell.length_b   1.000
_cell.length_c   1.000
_cell.angle_alpha   90.00
_cell.angle_beta   90.00
_cell.angle_gamma   90.00
#
_symmetry.space_group_name_H-M   'P 1'
#
loop_
_entity.id
_entity.type
_entity.pdbx_description
1 polymer ?
#
loop_
_entity_poly.entity_id
_entity_poly.type
_entity_poly.pdbx_seq_one_letter_code
_entity_poly.pdbx_strand_id
1 'polypeptide(L)'
;MLDEVKLIAFGPVPSRRFGHSMGINNIPPKICTYSCVYCQVGRSLNMQVERKAFFEPEEIRLSAEKKIKEAKKRREPIDYLTFVPETKQNPSGME
;
A
#
# COMPACT_ATOMS: atom_id res chain seq x y z
N MET A 1 1.73 8.96 13.94
CA MET A 1 0.67 7.95 14.17
C MET A 1 -0.55 8.13 13.25
N LEU A 2 -1.20 9.30 13.15
CA LEU A 2 -2.35 9.45 12.22
C LEU A 2 -1.97 9.42 10.72
N ASP A 3 -0.74 9.76 10.36
CA ASP A 3 -0.27 9.75 8.97
C ASP A 3 0.06 8.34 8.44
N GLU A 4 0.46 7.40 9.29
CA GLU A 4 0.79 6.02 8.88
C GLU A 4 -0.45 5.21 8.51
N VAL A 5 -1.55 5.35 9.28
CA VAL A 5 -2.82 4.66 9.00
C VAL A 5 -3.41 5.09 7.64
N LYS A 6 -3.10 6.32 7.20
CA LYS A 6 -3.55 6.88 5.92
C LYS A 6 -2.87 6.25 4.70
N LEU A 7 -1.71 5.60 4.88
CA LEU A 7 -0.88 5.05 3.81
C LEU A 7 -1.05 3.53 3.62
N ILE A 8 -1.77 2.85 4.52
CA ILE A 8 -1.96 1.39 4.47
C ILE A 8 -2.89 0.99 3.32
N ALA A 9 -4.01 1.69 3.08
CA ALA A 9 -4.93 1.38 1.97
C ALA A 9 -5.06 2.54 1.00
N PHE A 10 -5.02 2.25 -0.31
CA PHE A 10 -5.03 3.26 -1.37
C PHE A 10 -5.76 2.83 -2.63
N GLY A 11 -5.98 3.79 -3.55
CA GLY A 11 -6.79 3.57 -4.74
C GLY A 11 -8.29 3.83 -4.48
N PRO A 12 -9.20 3.25 -5.29
CA PRO A 12 -8.94 2.30 -6.37
C PRO A 12 -8.12 2.90 -7.53
N VAL A 13 -7.22 2.10 -8.09
CA VAL A 13 -6.35 2.45 -9.22
C VAL A 13 -6.84 1.69 -10.46
N PRO A 14 -7.01 2.35 -11.62
CA PRO A 14 -7.32 1.67 -12.87
C PRO A 14 -6.16 0.76 -13.27
N SER A 15 -6.42 -0.53 -13.25
CA SER A 15 -5.54 -1.62 -13.67
C SER A 15 -5.99 -2.15 -15.02
N ARG A 16 -5.05 -2.24 -15.96
CA ARG A 16 -5.29 -2.85 -17.27
C ARG A 16 -5.72 -4.33 -17.16
N ARG A 17 -5.32 -5.04 -16.11
CA ARG A 17 -5.62 -6.48 -15.91
C ARG A 17 -6.78 -6.73 -14.96
N PHE A 18 -7.00 -5.84 -13.99
CA PHE A 18 -7.90 -6.08 -12.86
C PHE A 18 -9.02 -5.04 -12.74
N GLY A 19 -9.32 -4.25 -13.78
CA GLY A 19 -10.34 -3.20 -13.66
C GLY A 19 -9.91 -2.15 -12.64
N HIS A 20 -10.67 -1.95 -11.56
CA HIS A 20 -10.34 -1.01 -10.49
C HIS A 20 -9.87 -1.76 -9.24
N SER A 21 -8.56 -1.73 -8.99
CA SER A 21 -7.97 -2.41 -7.83
C SER A 21 -7.67 -1.44 -6.71
N MET A 22 -8.06 -1.77 -5.49
CA MET A 22 -7.62 -1.09 -4.27
C MET A 22 -6.36 -1.78 -3.74
N GLY A 23 -5.31 -1.02 -3.43
CA GLY A 23 -4.06 -1.54 -2.90
C GLY A 23 -4.01 -1.50 -1.38
N ILE A 24 -3.34 -2.49 -0.78
CA ILE A 24 -3.10 -2.60 0.67
C ILE A 24 -1.61 -2.83 0.92
N ASN A 25 -0.95 -1.84 1.52
CA ASN A 25 0.44 -1.85 1.95
C ASN A 25 0.55 -2.42 3.36
N ASN A 26 0.90 -3.71 3.46
CA ASN A 26 1.08 -4.39 4.74
C ASN A 26 2.56 -4.47 5.19
N ILE A 27 3.46 -3.79 4.48
CA ILE A 27 4.89 -3.67 4.81
C ILE A 27 5.32 -2.21 4.59
N PRO A 28 6.07 -1.59 5.52
CA PRO A 28 6.60 -0.24 5.36
C PRO A 28 7.54 -0.12 4.14
N PRO A 29 7.68 1.11 3.59
CA PRO A 29 8.53 1.32 2.42
C PRO A 29 9.98 0.96 2.70
N LYS A 30 10.66 0.48 1.66
CA LYS A 30 12.11 0.24 1.64
C LYS A 30 12.61 -0.75 2.70
N ILE A 31 11.73 -1.53 3.33
CA ILE A 31 12.08 -2.72 4.11
C ILE A 31 11.85 -3.95 3.24
N CYS A 32 12.92 -4.69 2.94
CA CYS A 32 12.85 -5.89 2.11
C CYS A 32 14.02 -6.81 2.45
N THR A 33 13.88 -8.11 2.20
CA THR A 33 14.99 -9.08 2.28
C THR A 33 16.02 -8.89 1.16
N TYR A 34 15.70 -8.06 0.15
CA TYR A 34 16.52 -7.80 -1.02
C TYR A 34 16.64 -6.30 -1.29
N SER A 35 17.65 -5.91 -2.07
CA SER A 35 17.84 -4.54 -2.58
C SER A 35 18.02 -4.59 -4.10
N CYS A 36 16.98 -5.05 -4.81
CA CYS A 36 17.04 -5.29 -6.25
C CYS A 36 17.33 -4.00 -7.02
N VAL A 37 18.28 -4.06 -7.98
CA VAL A 37 18.68 -2.91 -8.81
C VAL A 37 17.55 -2.36 -9.68
N TYR A 38 16.51 -3.15 -9.93
CA TYR A 38 15.33 -2.81 -10.73
C TYR A 38 14.08 -2.49 -9.87
N CYS A 39 14.22 -2.37 -8.55
CA CYS A 39 13.08 -2.09 -7.68
C CYS A 39 12.52 -0.67 -7.94
N GLN A 40 11.25 -0.57 -8.31
CA GLN A 40 10.58 0.71 -8.57
C GLN A 40 10.49 1.62 -7.33
N VAL A 41 10.52 1.03 -6.14
CA VAL A 41 10.53 1.75 -4.84
C VAL A 41 11.93 2.30 -4.51
N GLY A 42 12.96 1.80 -5.21
CA GLY A 42 14.37 2.13 -4.99
C GLY A 42 15.09 1.13 -4.08
N ARG A 43 16.33 1.48 -3.71
CA ARG A 43 17.19 0.65 -2.85
C ARG A 43 16.57 0.52 -1.45
N SER A 44 16.65 -0.69 -0.89
CA SER A 44 16.21 -0.91 0.50
C SER A 44 17.10 -0.11 1.46
N LEU A 45 16.45 0.54 2.43
CA LEU A 45 17.14 1.27 3.51
C LEU A 45 17.41 0.36 4.71
N ASN A 46 16.58 -0.67 4.89
CA ASN A 46 16.70 -1.63 5.96
C ASN A 46 16.43 -3.03 5.41
N MET A 47 17.51 -3.79 5.23
CA MET A 47 17.39 -5.19 4.83
C MET A 47 17.06 -6.04 6.06
N GLN A 48 15.91 -6.70 6.03
CA GLN A 48 15.47 -7.52 7.15
C GLN A 48 14.98 -8.89 6.68
N VAL A 49 15.61 -9.93 7.22
CA VAL A 49 15.29 -11.35 6.96
C VAL A 49 14.46 -11.99 8.06
N GLU A 50 14.54 -11.45 9.27
CA GLU A 50 13.75 -11.94 10.39
C GLU A 50 12.27 -11.59 10.22
N ARG A 51 11.43 -12.62 10.37
CA ARG A 51 9.97 -12.49 10.33
C ARG A 51 9.52 -11.66 11.53
N LYS A 52 8.77 -10.60 11.27
CA LYS A 52 8.09 -9.80 12.30
C LYS A 52 6.74 -9.30 11.80
N ALA A 53 5.87 -8.91 12.74
CA ALA A 53 4.72 -8.10 12.41
C ALA A 53 5.18 -6.67 12.10
N PHE A 54 4.66 -6.10 11.00
CA PHE A 54 4.90 -4.71 10.63
C PHE A 54 3.74 -3.79 11.01
N PHE A 55 2.53 -4.32 10.96
CA PHE A 55 1.28 -3.69 11.37
C PHE A 55 0.41 -4.74 12.04
N GLU A 56 -0.45 -4.33 12.96
CA GLU A 56 -1.47 -5.22 13.51
C GLU A 56 -2.55 -5.49 12.44
N PRO A 57 -3.10 -6.71 12.34
CA PRO A 57 -4.15 -7.04 11.37
C PRO A 57 -5.37 -6.11 11.46
N GLU A 58 -5.69 -5.64 12.67
CA GLU A 58 -6.81 -4.73 12.91
C GLU A 58 -6.57 -3.34 12.31
N GLU A 59 -5.33 -2.84 12.31
CA GLU A 59 -4.99 -1.56 11.68
C GLU A 59 -5.18 -1.64 10.16
N ILE A 60 -4.77 -2.75 9.55
CA ILE A 60 -4.98 -3.03 8.12
C ILE A 60 -6.48 -3.09 7.80
N ARG A 61 -7.24 -3.83 8.61
CA ARG A 61 -8.69 -3.97 8.45
C ARG A 61 -9.39 -2.62 8.49
N LEU A 62 -9.09 -1.80 9.50
CA LEU A 62 -9.69 -0.48 9.68
C LEU A 62 -9.34 0.48 8.53
N SER A 63 -8.09 0.47 8.06
CA SER A 63 -7.66 1.31 6.92
C SER A 63 -8.37 0.90 5.62
N ALA A 64 -8.42 -0.40 5.33
CA ALA A 64 -9.12 -0.92 4.16
C ALA A 64 -10.63 -0.61 4.22
N GLU A 65 -11.27 -0.81 5.37
CA GLU A 65 -12.70 -0.56 5.56
C GLU A 65 -13.05 0.92 5.37
N LYS A 66 -12.19 1.83 5.87
CA LYS A 66 -12.32 3.26 5.65
C LYS A 66 -12.24 3.60 4.16
N LYS A 67 -11.26 3.05 3.43
CA LYS A 67 -11.07 3.32 2.00
C LYS A 67 -12.23 2.80 1.15
N ILE A 68 -12.74 1.61 1.48
CA ILE A 68 -13.94 1.04 0.83
C ILE A 68 -15.15 1.96 1.04
N LYS A 69 -15.34 2.50 2.25
CA LYS A 69 -16.43 3.44 2.54
C LYS A 69 -16.28 4.74 1.74
N GLU A 70 -15.06 5.26 1.60
CA GLU A 70 -14.78 6.44 0.77
C GLU A 70 -15.10 6.19 -0.72
N ALA A 71 -14.63 5.08 -1.29
CA ALA A 71 -14.89 4.72 -2.69
C ALA A 71 -16.39 4.53 -2.97
N LYS A 72 -17.12 3.86 -2.06
CA LYS A 72 -18.58 3.70 -2.13
C LYS A 72 -19.30 5.05 -2.16
N LYS A 73 -18.90 6.00 -1.31
CA LYS A 73 -19.47 7.36 -1.31
C LYS A 73 -19.25 8.09 -2.64
N ARG A 74 -18.12 7.84 -3.31
CA ARG A 74 -17.76 8.43 -4.60
C ARG A 74 -18.29 7.65 -5.81
N ARG A 75 -18.93 6.50 -5.58
CA ARG A 75 -19.36 5.55 -6.64
C ARG A 75 -18.19 5.06 -7.51
N GLU A 76 -17.00 4.97 -6.91
CA GLU A 76 -15.83 4.37 -7.54
C GLU A 76 -15.90 2.85 -7.36
N PRO A 77 -15.85 2.04 -8.44
CA PRO A 77 -15.86 0.59 -8.32
C PRO A 77 -14.56 0.08 -7.69
N ILE A 78 -14.66 -1.01 -6.94
CA ILE A 78 -13.52 -1.79 -6.45
C ILE A 78 -13.77 -3.23 -6.87
N ASP A 79 -13.02 -3.67 -7.88
CA ASP A 79 -13.13 -5.01 -8.43
C ASP A 79 -12.21 -6.00 -7.67
N TYR A 80 -11.07 -5.51 -7.17
CA TYR A 80 -10.07 -6.32 -6.46
C TYR A 80 -9.47 -5.59 -5.26
N LEU A 81 -9.08 -6.37 -4.25
CA LEU A 81 -8.20 -5.95 -3.16
C LEU A 81 -6.85 -6.62 -3.36
N THR A 82 -5.78 -5.83 -3.48
CA THR A 82 -4.44 -6.35 -3.74
C THR A 82 -3.49 -5.98 -2.61
N PHE A 83 -2.88 -6.98 -1.99
CA PHE A 83 -1.78 -6.78 -1.06
C PHE A 83 -0.49 -6.53 -1.84
N VAL A 84 0.09 -5.35 -1.68
CA VAL A 84 1.34 -4.95 -2.34
C VAL A 84 2.18 -4.18 -1.34
N PRO A 85 3.43 -4.54 -1.10
CA PRO A 85 4.34 -3.71 -0.31
C PRO A 85 4.78 -2.49 -1.15
N GLU A 86 4.03 -1.40 -0.99
CA GLU A 86 4.21 0.00 -1.45
C GLU A 86 4.66 0.28 -2.89
N THR A 87 3.90 1.19 -3.51
CA THR A 87 4.31 2.08 -4.62
C THR A 87 4.36 3.51 -4.07
N LYS A 88 5.48 4.25 -4.26
CA LYS A 88 5.70 5.64 -3.80
C LYS A 88 4.39 6.46 -3.72
N GLN A 89 3.93 6.83 -2.53
CA GLN A 89 2.95 7.93 -2.37
C GLN A 89 3.64 9.11 -1.72
N ASN A 90 4.43 9.84 -2.51
CA ASN A 90 4.88 11.16 -2.13
C ASN A 90 3.83 12.17 -2.63
N PRO A 91 3.21 13.00 -1.78
CA PRO A 91 2.33 14.09 -2.24
C PRO A 91 3.12 15.19 -2.98
N SER A 92 4.45 15.18 -2.90
CA SER A 92 5.34 15.96 -3.74
C SER A 92 5.91 15.07 -4.85
N GLY A 93 5.35 15.19 -6.05
CA GLY A 93 6.05 14.78 -7.26
C GLY A 93 7.33 15.63 -7.40
N MET A 94 8.42 15.18 -6.77
CA MET A 94 9.77 15.66 -7.02
C MET A 94 10.73 14.47 -6.90
N GLU A 95 11.19 14.05 -8.08
CA GLU A 95 12.34 13.19 -8.41
C GLU A 95 12.22 11.65 -8.18
#